data_AF-A0A0H4PXT1-F1
#
_entry.id   AF-A0A0H4PXT1-F1
#
_cell.length_a   1.000
_cell.length_b   1.000
_cell.length_c   1.000
_cell.angle_alpha   90.00
_cell.angle_beta   90.00
_cell.angle_gamma   90.00
#
_symmetry.space_group_name_H-M   'P 1'
#
loop_
_entity.id
_entity.type
_entity.pdbx_description
1 polymer ?
#
loop_
_entity_poly.entity_id
_entity_poly.type
_entity_poly.pdbx_seq_one_letter_code
_entity_poly.pdbx_strand_id
1 'polypeptide(L)'
;MPDKNNPSKKTEIIDGLTIKYHANGKTIWSKGEIINGQAEGYWEWYRIDGTIKRSGHFIKGEAVGEWITYDSDGKVYKVTKR
;
A
#
# COMPACT_ATOMS: atom_id res chain seq x y z
N MET A 1 12.58 -30.65 12.96
CA MET A 1 12.71 -29.47 12.07
C MET A 1 12.52 -29.95 10.64
N PRO A 2 11.71 -29.26 9.81
CA PRO A 2 12.22 -28.13 9.04
C PRO A 2 11.38 -26.84 9.17
N ASP A 3 12.12 -25.73 9.21
CA ASP A 3 11.82 -24.38 8.75
C ASP A 3 10.36 -24.01 8.41
N LYS A 4 9.62 -23.48 9.39
CA LYS A 4 8.49 -22.58 9.11
C LYS A 4 9.07 -21.21 8.78
N ASN A 5 9.58 -21.05 7.56
CA ASN A 5 9.78 -19.75 6.95
C ASN A 5 8.40 -19.10 6.81
N ASN A 6 7.89 -18.55 7.91
CA ASN A 6 6.78 -17.63 7.92
C ASN A 6 7.28 -16.45 7.07
N PRO A 7 6.68 -16.12 5.92
CA PRO A 7 7.04 -14.90 5.20
C PRO A 7 6.52 -13.75 6.05
N SER A 8 7.29 -13.39 7.09
CA SER A 8 7.06 -12.27 7.97
C SER A 8 6.97 -11.06 7.06
N LYS A 9 5.75 -10.57 6.83
CA LYS A 9 5.50 -9.40 5.98
C LYS A 9 6.41 -8.28 6.49
N LYS A 10 7.48 -8.00 5.76
CA LYS A 10 8.44 -6.95 6.14
C LYS A 10 7.66 -5.64 6.18
N THR A 11 7.81 -4.91 7.27
CA THR A 11 7.22 -3.58 7.45
C THR A 11 8.31 -2.65 7.97
N GLU A 12 8.43 -1.48 7.36
CA GLU A 12 9.42 -0.46 7.70
C GLU A 12 8.71 0.89 7.82
N ILE A 13 9.22 1.77 8.69
CA ILE A 13 8.73 3.14 8.83
C ILE A 13 9.85 4.05 8.32
N ILE A 14 9.60 4.75 7.22
CA ILE A 14 10.58 5.63 6.57
C ILE A 14 9.90 6.98 6.35
N ASP A 15 10.49 8.05 6.86
CA ASP A 15 9.95 9.42 6.77
C ASP A 15 8.48 9.54 7.26
N GLY A 16 8.13 8.80 8.33
CA GLY A 16 6.77 8.75 8.88
C GLY A 16 5.79 7.87 8.09
N LEU A 17 6.18 7.36 6.91
CA LEU A 17 5.37 6.47 6.10
C LEU A 17 5.60 5.02 6.53
N THR A 18 4.51 4.30 6.76
CA THR A 18 4.53 2.85 6.95
C THR A 18 4.59 2.17 5.59
N ILE A 19 5.69 1.48 5.31
CA ILE A 19 5.93 0.72 4.10
C ILE A 19 5.81 -0.76 4.42
N LYS A 20 4.91 -1.45 3.73
CA LYS A 20 4.75 -2.90 3.81
C LYS A 20 5.24 -3.53 2.51
N TYR A 21 5.93 -4.65 2.60
CA TYR A 21 6.44 -5.38 1.44
C TYR A 21 5.60 -6.60 1.11
N HIS A 22 5.68 -7.03 -0.15
CA HIS A 22 5.14 -8.31 -0.60
C HIS A 22 5.88 -9.48 0.06
N ALA A 23 5.33 -10.68 -0.06
CA ALA A 23 5.94 -11.91 0.48
C ALA A 23 7.35 -12.19 -0.08
N ASN A 24 7.70 -11.62 -1.23
CA ASN A 24 9.06 -11.70 -1.79
C ASN A 24 10.10 -10.87 -0.98
N GLY A 25 9.66 -10.00 -0.07
CA GLY A 25 10.50 -9.12 0.75
C GLY A 25 11.24 -8.02 -0.03
N LYS A 26 11.04 -7.91 -1.35
CA LYS A 26 11.77 -7.01 -2.25
C LYS A 26 10.93 -5.85 -2.74
N THR A 27 9.66 -6.09 -3.07
CA THR A 27 8.78 -5.08 -3.67
C THR A 27 7.79 -4.58 -2.65
N ILE A 28 7.50 -3.28 -2.69
CA ILE A 28 6.52 -2.64 -1.81
C ILE A 28 5.13 -3.19 -2.17
N TRP A 29 4.34 -3.52 -1.15
CA TRP A 29 2.94 -3.88 -1.28
C TRP A 29 2.03 -2.68 -1.03
N SER A 30 2.35 -1.86 -0.03
CA SER A 30 1.63 -0.62 0.26
C SER A 30 2.51 0.36 1.01
N LYS A 31 2.26 1.66 0.83
CA LYS A 31 2.84 2.70 1.67
C LYS A 31 1.82 3.80 1.97
N GLY A 32 1.92 4.38 3.15
CA GLY A 32 1.09 5.50 3.59
C GLY A 32 1.30 5.79 5.07
N GLU A 33 0.73 6.89 5.56
CA GLU A 33 0.90 7.32 6.93
C GLU A 33 -0.07 6.61 7.87
N ILE A 34 0.39 6.30 9.09
CA ILE A 34 -0.45 5.78 10.16
C ILE A 34 -0.34 6.72 11.36
N ILE A 35 -1.43 7.41 11.68
CA ILE A 35 -1.52 8.30 12.84
C ILE A 35 -2.50 7.68 13.85
N ASN A 36 -2.09 7.55 15.11
CA ASN A 36 -2.90 6.96 16.18
C ASN A 36 -3.47 5.56 15.85
N GLY A 37 -2.70 4.76 15.09
CA GLY A 37 -3.11 3.42 14.65
C GLY A 37 -4.10 3.39 13.48
N GLN A 38 -4.43 4.55 12.89
CA GLN A 38 -5.36 4.67 11.76
C GLN A 38 -4.63 5.16 10.51
N ALA A 39 -5.07 4.70 9.33
CA ALA A 39 -4.54 5.18 8.07
C ALA A 39 -4.89 6.67 7.89
N GLU A 40 -3.90 7.48 7.54
CA GLU A 40 -4.03 8.90 7.30
C GLU A 40 -3.31 9.29 5.99
N GLY A 41 -3.78 10.35 5.35
CA GLY A 41 -3.12 10.94 4.20
C GLY A 41 -3.15 10.06 2.95
N TYR A 42 -2.16 10.24 2.09
CA TYR A 42 -2.07 9.54 0.81
C TYR A 42 -1.54 8.11 0.98
N TRP A 43 -2.21 7.17 0.33
CA TRP A 43 -1.87 5.77 0.33
C TRP A 43 -1.72 5.24 -1.08
N GLU A 44 -0.72 4.37 -1.25
CA GLU A 44 -0.43 3.68 -2.49
C GLU A 44 -0.33 2.17 -2.25
N TRP A 45 -0.84 1.40 -3.20
CA TRP A 45 -0.67 -0.05 -3.25
C TRP A 45 -0.05 -0.45 -4.58
N TYR A 46 0.86 -1.40 -4.52
CA TYR A 46 1.62 -1.86 -5.69
C TYR A 46 1.45 -3.37 -5.89
N ARG A 47 1.63 -3.80 -7.13
CA ARG A 47 1.72 -5.22 -7.50
C ARG A 47 3.11 -5.77 -7.22
N ILE A 48 3.25 -7.09 -7.38
CA ILE A 48 4.50 -7.81 -7.15
C ILE A 48 5.61 -7.40 -8.13
N ASP A 49 5.24 -6.86 -9.29
CA ASP A 49 6.15 -6.32 -10.31
C ASP A 49 6.55 -4.86 -10.04
N GLY A 50 6.01 -4.23 -8.98
CA GLY A 50 6.24 -2.84 -8.62
C GLY A 50 5.30 -1.83 -9.29
N THR A 51 4.42 -2.25 -10.20
CA THR A 51 3.45 -1.36 -10.83
C THR A 51 2.41 -0.90 -9.81
N ILE A 52 2.01 0.37 -9.88
CA ILE A 52 0.97 0.90 -9.01
C ILE A 52 -0.36 0.21 -9.35
N LYS A 53 -1.04 -0.28 -8.32
CA LYS A 53 -2.35 -0.95 -8.41
C LYS A 53 -3.47 0.02 -8.07
N ARG A 54 -3.27 0.82 -7.02
CA ARG A 54 -4.30 1.71 -6.49
C ARG A 54 -3.64 2.85 -5.70
N SER A 55 -4.31 3.98 -5.64
CA SER A 55 -4.00 5.05 -4.70
C SER A 55 -5.26 5.78 -4.24
N GLY A 56 -5.14 6.52 -3.14
CA GLY A 56 -6.23 7.31 -2.58
C GLY A 56 -5.83 7.93 -1.25
N HIS A 57 -6.79 8.60 -0.61
CA HIS A 57 -6.58 9.24 0.69
C HIS A 57 -7.40 8.57 1.77
N PHE A 58 -6.85 8.59 2.98
CA PHE A 58 -7.57 8.28 4.21
C PHE A 58 -7.57 9.46 5.17
N ILE A 59 -8.65 9.59 5.93
CA ILE A 59 -8.73 10.45 7.11
C ILE A 59 -9.28 9.60 8.24
N LYS A 60 -8.54 9.46 9.34
CA LYS A 60 -8.94 8.67 10.52
C LYS A 60 -9.37 7.23 10.16
N GLY A 61 -8.65 6.62 9.23
CA GLY A 61 -8.92 5.27 8.75
C GLY A 61 -10.06 5.15 7.73
N GLU A 62 -10.75 6.24 7.39
CA GLU A 62 -11.83 6.24 6.40
C GLU A 62 -11.34 6.67 5.02
N ALA A 63 -11.71 5.91 4.00
CA ALA A 63 -11.35 6.19 2.61
C ALA A 63 -12.10 7.42 2.11
N VAL A 64 -11.39 8.47 1.71
CA VAL A 64 -11.98 9.74 1.28
C VAL A 64 -11.49 10.19 -0.08
N GLY A 65 -12.30 11.01 -0.75
CA GLY A 65 -11.90 11.70 -1.98
C GLY A 65 -11.82 10.76 -3.18
N GLU A 66 -10.90 11.06 -4.09
CA GLU A 66 -10.74 10.26 -5.30
C GLU A 66 -9.78 9.09 -5.10
N TRP A 67 -10.25 7.93 -5.52
CA TRP A 67 -9.51 6.69 -5.50
C TRP A 67 -9.23 6.22 -6.91
N ILE A 68 -7.95 6.10 -7.22
CA ILE A 68 -7.50 5.76 -8.56
C ILE A 68 -7.10 4.29 -8.56
N THR A 69 -7.68 3.51 -9.45
CA THR A 69 -7.25 2.15 -9.76
C THR A 69 -6.51 2.20 -11.09
N TYR A 70 -5.36 1.54 -11.14
CA TYR A 70 -4.50 1.52 -12.30
C TYR A 70 -4.52 0.13 -12.96
N ASP A 71 -4.32 0.06 -14.27
CA ASP A 71 -4.17 -1.20 -15.01
C ASP A 71 -2.78 -1.84 -14.80
N SER A 72 -2.47 -2.91 -15.54
CA SER A 72 -1.19 -3.62 -15.50
C SER A 72 0.00 -2.77 -15.91
N ASP A 73 -0.21 -1.76 -16.75
CA ASP A 73 0.82 -0.85 -17.25
C ASP A 73 0.99 0.38 -16.33
N GLY A 74 0.22 0.45 -15.24
CA GLY A 74 0.23 1.58 -14.31
C GLY A 74 -0.53 2.80 -14.82
N LYS A 75 -1.38 2.65 -15.85
CA LYS A 75 -2.24 3.73 -16.35
C LYS A 75 -3.55 3.77 -15.59
N VAL A 76 -4.15 4.95 -15.49
CA VAL A 76 -5.44 5.14 -14.82
C VAL A 76 -6.51 4.32 -15.53
N TYR A 77 -7.04 3.32 -14.82
CA TYR A 77 -8.13 2.47 -15.30
C TYR A 77 -9.49 2.97 -14.80
N LYS A 78 -9.55 3.42 -13.54
CA LYS A 78 -10.80 3.88 -12.93
C LYS A 78 -10.55 4.89 -11.82
N VAL A 79 -11.31 5.98 -11.81
CA VAL A 79 -11.40 6.90 -10.68
C VAL A 79 -12.73 6.67 -9.97
N THR A 80 -12.71 6.53 -8.64
CA THR A 80 -13.89 6.34 -7.81
C THR A 80 -13.93 7.42 -6.75
N LYS A 81 -15.03 8.16 -6.66
CA LYS A 81 -15.25 9.14 -5.59
C LYS A 81 -15.80 8.43 -4.35
N ARG A 82 -15.16 8.67 -3.20
CA ARG A 82 -15.55 8.15 -1.89
C ARG A 82 -15.97 9.29 -0.99
#